data_AF-A0A7S1HBM6-F1
#
_entry.id   AF-A0A7S1HBM6-F1
#
_cell.length_a   1.000
_cell.length_b   1.000
_cell.length_c   1.000
_cell.angle_alpha   90.00
_cell.angle_beta   90.00
_cell.angle_gamma   90.00
#
_symmetry.space_group_name_H-M   'P 1'
#
loop_
_entity.id
_entity.type
_entity.pdbx_description
1 polymer ?
#
loop_
_entity_poly.entity_id
_entity_poly.type
_entity_poly.pdbx_seq_one_letter_code
_entity_poly.pdbx_strand_id
1 'polypeptide(L)'
;GEAPNDFLKCLQPKLAVWLDWFRRTQKGHALYSYRWSGRVVTEGISHTLSSGLDDYPRSNMTNTLRDRHVDLLSWVATMLRIMDKIEKALGQKPTPASGYGAGWEALVKHAEAIHWDKDTNMYADRGLQFYPSGRQEEGFVEHFGYISLFPFLLGMAPKGNQSEAVISIMADAAHLRSKAGLRSLSKTSPRGGKDSVYGTQEDYWRGKVWICINYLALKALKTMYAGGSKQGEELYEGLRAAIVDNMVSQYARKGFIFEQYDDKSGEGLKHKPFAGWSALVLLIMAEVY
;
A
#
# COMPACT_ATOMS: atom_id res chain seq x y z
N GLY A 1 -0.98 30.25 16.86
CA GLY A 1 -0.92 29.51 18.13
C GLY A 1 0.42 28.80 18.17
N GLU A 2 1.22 29.02 19.22
CA GLU A 2 2.60 28.50 19.36
C GLU A 2 2.65 27.00 19.72
N ALA A 3 1.54 26.42 20.18
CA ALA A 3 1.43 25.03 20.65
C ALA A 3 1.83 23.91 19.64
N PRO A 4 1.57 24.00 18.32
CA PRO A 4 1.96 22.96 17.37
C PRO A 4 3.48 22.82 17.24
N ASN A 5 4.21 23.92 17.37
CA ASN A 5 5.66 23.92 17.18
C ASN A 5 6.40 23.30 18.36
N ASP A 6 5.95 23.53 19.59
CA ASP A 6 6.60 22.93 20.76
C ASP A 6 6.39 21.41 20.85
N PHE A 7 5.19 20.94 20.47
CA PHE A 7 4.95 19.50 20.30
C PHE A 7 5.90 18.89 19.26
N LEU A 8 6.03 19.52 18.09
CA LEU A 8 6.92 19.04 17.03
C LEU A 8 8.40 19.09 17.43
N LYS A 9 8.86 20.13 18.13
CA LYS A 9 10.23 20.21 18.67
C LYS A 9 10.54 19.04 19.62
N CYS A 10 9.58 18.66 20.46
CA CYS A 10 9.74 17.53 21.39
C CYS A 10 9.73 16.17 20.66
N LEU A 11 8.90 16.04 19.63
CA LEU A 11 8.68 14.79 18.92
C LEU A 11 9.76 14.49 17.88
N GLN A 12 10.26 15.50 17.16
CA GLN A 12 11.17 15.34 16.02
C GLN A 12 12.41 14.49 16.34
N PRO A 13 13.14 14.69 17.47
CA PRO A 13 14.30 13.86 17.78
C PRO A 13 13.97 12.39 18.02
N LYS A 14 12.78 12.11 18.59
CA LYS A 14 12.32 10.74 18.83
C LYS A 14 11.96 10.04 17.53
N LEU A 15 11.28 10.75 16.61
CA LEU A 15 10.98 10.24 15.28
C LEU A 15 12.26 10.00 14.47
N ALA A 16 13.27 10.87 14.60
CA ALA A 16 14.55 10.69 13.93
C ALA A 16 15.26 9.39 14.38
N VAL A 17 15.32 9.13 15.68
CA VAL A 17 15.89 7.88 16.23
C VAL A 17 15.12 6.65 15.75
N TRP A 18 13.78 6.71 15.80
CA TRP A 18 12.94 5.61 15.33
C TRP A 18 13.11 5.35 13.83
N LEU A 19 13.15 6.40 13.01
CA LEU A 19 13.34 6.29 11.57
C LEU A 19 14.73 5.75 11.21
N ASP A 20 15.78 6.17 11.91
CA ASP A 20 17.12 5.61 11.71
C ASP A 20 17.15 4.10 12.01
N TRP A 21 16.60 3.70 13.16
CA TRP A 21 16.45 2.29 13.51
C TRP A 21 15.66 1.52 12.44
N PHE A 22 14.51 2.04 12.00
CA PHE A 22 13.66 1.35 11.04
C PHE A 22 14.37 1.18 9.68
N ARG A 23 15.00 2.26 9.17
CA ARG A 23 15.77 2.23 7.92
C ARG A 23 16.94 1.27 7.98
N ARG A 24 17.67 1.25 9.09
CA ARG A 24 18.86 0.41 9.26
C ARG A 24 18.50 -1.07 9.39
N THR A 25 17.45 -1.39 10.13
CA THR A 25 17.05 -2.78 10.40
C THR A 25 16.30 -3.44 9.25
N GLN A 26 15.60 -2.67 8.42
CA GLN A 26 14.88 -3.19 7.25
C GLN A 26 15.62 -2.97 5.91
N LYS A 27 16.89 -2.56 5.96
CA LYS A 27 17.71 -2.29 4.78
C LYS A 27 17.83 -3.54 3.91
N GLY A 28 17.54 -3.41 2.62
CA GLY A 28 17.76 -4.46 1.62
C GLY A 28 19.22 -4.55 1.19
N HIS A 29 19.58 -5.65 0.53
CA HIS A 29 20.96 -5.85 0.05
C HIS A 29 21.32 -4.91 -1.10
N ALA A 30 20.37 -4.60 -1.99
CA ALA A 30 20.58 -3.66 -3.08
C ALA A 30 20.52 -2.20 -2.58
N LEU A 31 21.26 -1.31 -3.24
CA LEU A 31 21.24 0.11 -2.93
C LEU A 31 19.80 0.68 -3.06
N TYR A 32 19.40 1.53 -2.11
CA TYR A 32 18.06 2.12 -2.03
C TYR A 32 16.91 1.11 -2.05
N SER A 33 17.15 -0.12 -1.57
CA SER A 33 16.12 -1.13 -1.41
C SER A 33 15.86 -1.44 0.06
N TYR A 34 14.66 -1.94 0.34
CA TYR A 34 14.24 -2.39 1.66
C TYR A 34 13.59 -3.76 1.58
N ARG A 35 13.70 -4.52 2.67
CA ARG A 35 13.14 -5.85 2.80
C ARG A 35 12.55 -6.03 4.19
N TRP A 36 11.33 -6.56 4.23
CA TRP A 36 10.70 -7.00 5.46
C TRP A 36 11.45 -8.19 6.02
N SER A 37 11.96 -8.03 7.24
CA SER A 37 12.56 -9.13 7.99
C SER A 37 11.48 -10.01 8.63
N GLY A 38 11.83 -11.27 8.91
CA GLY A 38 10.96 -12.19 9.66
C GLY A 38 9.82 -12.79 8.83
N ARG A 39 9.99 -12.96 7.51
CA ARG A 39 9.01 -13.72 6.71
C ARG A 39 9.04 -15.18 7.17
N VAL A 40 7.88 -15.80 7.30
CA VAL A 40 7.76 -17.20 7.73
C VAL A 40 6.93 -17.98 6.73
N VAL A 41 7.15 -19.29 6.66
CA VAL A 41 6.26 -20.20 5.94
C VAL A 41 5.55 -21.05 6.97
N THR A 42 4.22 -21.01 6.97
CA THR A 42 3.37 -21.82 7.85
C THR A 42 2.35 -22.53 6.98
N GLU A 43 2.30 -23.86 7.03
CA GLU A 43 1.37 -24.68 6.24
C GLU A 43 1.39 -24.39 4.72
N GLY A 44 2.57 -24.09 4.18
CA GLY A 44 2.75 -23.76 2.76
C GLY A 44 2.33 -22.34 2.36
N ILE A 45 1.97 -21.50 3.33
CA ILE A 45 1.64 -20.09 3.16
C ILE A 45 2.85 -19.26 3.55
N SER A 46 3.30 -18.36 2.67
CA SER A 46 4.29 -17.36 3.05
C SER A 46 3.60 -16.19 3.73
N HIS A 47 3.94 -15.96 5.00
CA HIS A 47 3.47 -14.82 5.76
C HIS A 47 4.56 -13.75 5.89
N THR A 48 4.14 -12.49 5.83
CA THR A 48 4.97 -11.30 6.07
C THR A 48 4.30 -10.42 7.12
N LEU A 49 4.16 -10.94 8.34
CA LEU A 49 3.45 -10.28 9.45
C LEU A 49 3.97 -8.87 9.76
N SER A 50 5.29 -8.65 9.60
CA SER A 50 5.92 -7.35 9.80
C SER A 50 5.42 -6.25 8.85
N SER A 51 4.80 -6.62 7.71
CA SER A 51 4.20 -5.68 6.78
C SER A 51 2.79 -5.22 7.16
N GLY A 52 2.12 -5.94 8.06
CA GLY A 52 0.70 -5.78 8.36
C GLY A 52 -0.26 -6.34 7.28
N LEU A 53 0.28 -6.91 6.20
CA LEU A 53 -0.48 -7.61 5.15
C LEU A 53 -0.09 -9.11 5.17
N ASP A 54 -0.54 -9.79 6.21
CA ASP A 54 -0.02 -11.08 6.69
C ASP A 54 0.19 -12.13 5.60
N ASP A 55 -0.89 -12.56 4.93
CA ASP A 55 -0.90 -13.62 3.91
C ASP A 55 -0.81 -13.07 2.48
N TYR A 56 -0.55 -11.78 2.29
CA TYR A 56 -0.44 -11.19 0.94
C TYR A 56 0.71 -11.89 0.19
N PRO A 57 0.46 -12.39 -1.03
CA PRO A 57 1.42 -13.21 -1.74
C PRO A 57 2.66 -12.39 -2.12
N ARG A 58 3.82 -12.87 -1.67
CA ARG A 58 5.14 -12.35 -2.04
C ARG A 58 5.94 -13.44 -2.74
N SER A 59 7.21 -13.17 -3.01
CA SER A 59 8.16 -14.15 -3.56
C SER A 59 8.07 -15.50 -2.83
N ASN A 60 7.97 -16.61 -3.57
CA ASN A 60 7.76 -17.93 -2.97
C ASN A 60 9.00 -18.48 -2.24
N MET A 61 10.17 -17.89 -2.46
CA MET A 61 11.33 -18.07 -1.59
C MET A 61 11.28 -17.04 -0.46
N THR A 62 11.25 -17.49 0.78
CA THR A 62 11.27 -16.62 1.96
C THR A 62 12.68 -16.30 2.44
N ASN A 63 12.84 -15.15 3.11
CA ASN A 63 14.06 -14.73 3.81
C ASN A 63 15.32 -14.63 2.94
N THR A 64 15.16 -14.46 1.64
CA THR A 64 16.28 -14.19 0.74
C THR A 64 16.72 -12.74 0.87
N LEU A 65 18.04 -12.50 0.86
CA LEU A 65 18.62 -11.15 0.83
C LEU A 65 18.33 -10.41 -0.50
N ARG A 66 17.79 -11.10 -1.51
CA ARG A 66 17.44 -10.56 -2.82
C ARG A 66 16.04 -9.96 -2.88
N ASP A 67 15.20 -10.17 -1.86
CA ASP A 67 13.88 -9.56 -1.83
C ASP A 67 14.01 -8.04 -1.70
N ARG A 68 13.16 -7.34 -2.45
CA ARG A 68 12.98 -5.89 -2.42
C ARG A 68 11.47 -5.67 -2.38
N HIS A 69 10.99 -5.04 -1.32
CA HIS A 69 9.57 -4.85 -1.07
C HIS A 69 9.14 -3.41 -1.35
N VAL A 70 8.21 -3.24 -2.27
CA VAL A 70 7.83 -1.91 -2.77
C VAL A 70 7.01 -1.12 -1.75
N ASP A 71 6.16 -1.81 -0.99
CA ASP A 71 5.36 -1.24 0.10
C ASP A 71 6.25 -0.67 1.20
N LEU A 72 7.25 -1.44 1.63
CA LEU A 72 8.21 -1.01 2.65
C LEU A 72 9.06 0.18 2.18
N LEU A 73 9.55 0.13 0.93
CA LEU A 73 10.27 1.26 0.34
C LEU A 73 9.38 2.52 0.35
N SER A 74 8.11 2.37 0.01
CA SER A 74 7.15 3.47 -0.04
C SER A 74 6.85 4.05 1.36
N TRP A 75 6.77 3.19 2.38
CA TRP A 75 6.65 3.61 3.77
C TRP A 75 7.85 4.41 4.24
N VAL A 76 9.07 3.92 3.99
CA VAL A 76 10.29 4.63 4.37
C VAL A 76 10.38 5.98 3.66
N ALA A 77 10.09 6.03 2.37
CA ALA A 77 10.06 7.26 1.61
C ALA A 77 9.08 8.26 2.24
N THR A 78 7.87 7.82 2.58
CA THR A 78 6.87 8.66 3.24
C THR A 78 7.34 9.20 4.59
N MET A 79 8.01 8.38 5.40
CA MET A 79 8.58 8.83 6.68
C MET A 79 9.66 9.90 6.48
N LEU A 80 10.53 9.75 5.48
CA LEU A 80 11.52 10.78 5.12
C LEU A 80 10.82 12.08 4.71
N ARG A 81 9.79 12.02 3.87
CA ARG A 81 9.02 13.19 3.45
C ARG A 81 8.31 13.89 4.62
N ILE A 82 7.82 13.13 5.60
CA ILE A 82 7.22 13.69 6.83
C ILE A 82 8.29 14.41 7.66
N MET A 83 9.46 13.78 7.86
CA MET A 83 10.56 14.41 8.60
C MET A 83 11.02 15.71 7.94
N ASP A 84 11.18 15.73 6.61
CA ASP A 84 11.49 16.96 5.85
C ASP A 84 10.45 18.07 6.06
N LYS A 85 9.15 17.73 6.09
CA LYS A 85 8.08 18.68 6.41
C LYS A 85 8.17 19.21 7.84
N ILE A 86 8.49 18.35 8.81
CA ILE A 86 8.66 18.75 10.21
C ILE A 86 9.86 19.71 10.34
N GLU A 87 11.00 19.41 9.73
CA GLU A 87 12.17 20.30 9.74
C GLU A 87 11.83 21.68 9.17
N LYS A 88 11.14 21.72 8.03
CA LYS A 88 10.67 22.97 7.41
C LYS A 88 9.70 23.74 8.30
N ALA A 89 8.73 23.06 8.93
CA ALA A 89 7.78 23.69 9.84
C ALA A 89 8.45 24.28 11.09
N LEU A 90 9.55 23.67 11.55
CA LEU A 90 10.36 24.14 12.67
C LEU A 90 11.41 25.20 12.27
N GLY A 91 11.50 25.58 10.98
CA GLY A 91 12.50 26.51 10.47
C GLY A 91 13.93 25.96 10.53
N GLN A 92 14.10 24.64 10.63
CA GLN A 92 15.40 23.99 10.66
C GLN A 92 16.00 23.92 9.25
N LYS A 93 17.31 24.17 9.15
CA LYS A 93 18.02 24.00 7.88
C LYS A 93 18.36 22.51 7.69
N PRO A 94 18.24 21.97 6.46
CA PRO A 94 18.72 20.63 6.17
C PRO A 94 20.19 20.51 6.56
N THR A 95 20.53 19.47 7.32
CA THR A 95 21.92 19.11 7.56
C THR A 95 22.27 17.91 6.69
N PRO A 96 23.55 17.68 6.37
CA PRO A 96 23.98 16.44 5.74
C PRO A 96 23.55 15.18 6.52
N ALA A 97 23.36 15.32 7.84
CA ALA A 97 22.88 14.26 8.72
C ALA A 97 21.35 14.03 8.62
N SER A 98 20.55 15.06 8.32
CA SER A 98 19.10 14.89 8.15
C SER A 98 18.76 14.39 6.75
N GLY A 99 19.21 15.07 5.69
CA GLY A 99 19.14 14.60 4.30
C GLY A 99 17.77 14.06 3.83
N TYR A 100 16.68 14.41 4.51
CA TYR A 100 15.40 13.70 4.38
C TYR A 100 14.73 13.94 3.04
N GLY A 101 14.71 15.19 2.56
CA GLY A 101 14.18 15.54 1.23
C GLY A 101 14.93 14.83 0.10
N ALA A 102 16.26 14.88 0.10
CA ALA A 102 17.09 14.18 -0.88
C ALA A 102 16.92 12.64 -0.80
N GLY A 103 16.76 12.11 0.41
CA GLY A 103 16.46 10.69 0.63
C GLY A 103 15.10 10.28 0.05
N TRP A 104 14.08 11.12 0.21
CA TRP A 104 12.76 10.92 -0.42
C TRP A 104 12.89 10.87 -1.96
N GLU A 105 13.54 11.88 -2.56
CA GLU A 105 13.74 11.95 -4.02
C GLU A 105 14.49 10.73 -4.55
N ALA A 106 15.54 10.30 -3.83
CA ALA A 106 16.29 9.09 -4.17
C ALA A 106 15.40 7.85 -4.14
N LEU A 107 14.56 7.68 -3.11
CA LEU A 107 13.66 6.52 -3.04
C LEU A 107 12.54 6.55 -4.08
N VAL A 108 12.00 7.72 -4.43
CA VAL A 108 11.04 7.85 -5.55
C VAL A 108 11.67 7.36 -6.86
N LYS A 109 12.89 7.82 -7.18
CA LYS A 109 13.62 7.38 -8.37
C LYS A 109 13.89 5.88 -8.38
N HIS A 110 14.23 5.30 -7.23
CA HIS A 110 14.50 3.86 -7.13
C HIS A 110 13.23 3.01 -7.09
N ALA A 111 12.11 3.54 -6.59
CA ALA A 111 10.81 2.88 -6.71
C ALA A 111 10.49 2.63 -8.18
N GLU A 112 10.68 3.63 -9.04
CA GLU A 112 10.51 3.47 -10.48
C GLU A 112 11.55 2.50 -11.07
N ALA A 113 12.85 2.72 -10.81
CA ALA A 113 13.90 1.93 -11.44
C ALA A 113 13.89 0.43 -11.05
N ILE A 114 13.46 0.12 -9.83
CA ILE A 114 13.50 -1.25 -9.29
C ILE A 114 12.14 -1.92 -9.38
N HIS A 115 11.05 -1.20 -9.11
CA HIS A 115 9.74 -1.82 -8.87
C HIS A 115 8.74 -1.60 -9.99
N TRP A 116 8.96 -0.67 -10.91
CA TRP A 116 8.06 -0.51 -12.06
C TRP A 116 8.36 -1.55 -13.14
N ASP A 117 7.39 -2.43 -13.38
CA ASP A 117 7.42 -3.37 -14.49
C ASP A 117 6.77 -2.74 -15.73
N LYS A 118 7.57 -2.56 -16.79
CA LYS A 118 7.12 -1.94 -18.04
C LYS A 118 6.24 -2.87 -18.87
N ASP A 119 6.38 -4.18 -18.71
CA ASP A 119 5.63 -5.14 -19.50
C ASP A 119 4.18 -5.22 -19.01
N THR A 120 4.01 -5.09 -17.69
CA THR A 120 2.70 -5.19 -17.04
C THR A 120 2.13 -3.85 -16.58
N ASN A 121 2.90 -2.75 -16.72
CA ASN A 121 2.54 -1.39 -16.32
C ASN A 121 2.08 -1.26 -14.86
N MET A 122 2.77 -1.94 -13.95
CA MET A 122 2.47 -1.90 -12.52
C MET A 122 3.73 -1.97 -11.66
N TYR A 123 3.60 -1.50 -10.41
CA TYR A 123 4.63 -1.74 -9.41
C TYR A 123 4.51 -3.15 -8.81
N ALA A 124 5.65 -3.78 -8.55
CA ALA A 124 5.70 -5.08 -7.89
C ALA A 124 6.91 -5.22 -6.96
N ASP A 125 6.78 -6.11 -5.99
CA ASP A 125 7.96 -6.62 -5.28
C ASP A 125 8.91 -7.28 -6.27
N ARG A 126 10.20 -7.31 -5.92
CA ARG A 126 11.18 -8.15 -6.62
C ARG A 126 11.76 -9.17 -5.69
N GLY A 127 11.87 -10.41 -6.13
CA GLY A 127 12.39 -11.50 -5.30
C GLY A 127 12.80 -12.70 -6.12
N LEU A 128 13.35 -13.70 -5.44
CA LEU A 128 13.80 -14.96 -6.03
C LEU A 128 12.65 -15.96 -6.09
N GLN A 129 12.27 -16.41 -7.27
CA GLN A 129 11.19 -17.35 -7.48
C GLN A 129 11.73 -18.74 -7.80
N PHE A 130 11.21 -19.75 -7.10
CA PHE A 130 11.46 -21.16 -7.38
C PHE A 130 10.32 -21.73 -8.23
N TYR A 131 10.66 -22.31 -9.38
CA TYR A 131 9.70 -22.93 -10.28
C TYR A 131 9.70 -24.46 -10.11
N PRO A 132 8.58 -25.16 -10.39
CA PRO A 132 8.51 -26.62 -10.33
C PRO A 132 9.56 -27.34 -11.17
N SER A 133 10.09 -26.70 -12.22
CA SER A 133 11.20 -27.19 -13.03
C SER A 133 12.55 -27.25 -12.30
N GLY A 134 12.63 -26.79 -11.04
CA GLY A 134 13.87 -26.65 -10.29
C GLY A 134 14.62 -25.34 -10.56
N ARG A 135 14.13 -24.53 -11.50
CA ARG A 135 14.74 -23.24 -11.87
C ARG A 135 14.51 -22.21 -10.78
N GLN A 136 15.53 -21.39 -10.50
CA GLN A 136 15.42 -20.21 -9.65
C GLN A 136 15.69 -18.95 -10.47
N GLU A 137 14.77 -17.99 -10.46
CA GLU A 137 14.95 -16.71 -11.17
C GLU A 137 14.54 -15.53 -10.31
N GLU A 138 15.34 -14.47 -10.38
CA GLU A 138 15.04 -13.21 -9.72
C GLU A 138 14.21 -12.33 -10.65
N GLY A 139 13.02 -11.92 -10.23
CA GLY A 139 12.06 -11.24 -11.09
C GLY A 139 11.02 -10.44 -10.32
N PHE A 140 10.05 -9.89 -11.05
CA PHE A 140 8.87 -9.27 -10.46
C PHE A 140 7.94 -10.34 -9.88
N VAL A 141 7.39 -10.05 -8.70
CA VAL A 141 6.36 -10.88 -8.09
C VAL A 141 5.00 -10.48 -8.67
N GLU A 142 4.41 -11.36 -9.47
CA GLU A 142 3.27 -11.05 -10.32
C GLU A 142 1.90 -11.22 -9.61
N HIS A 143 1.74 -10.55 -8.47
CA HIS A 143 0.50 -10.53 -7.69
C HIS A 143 0.02 -9.10 -7.45
N PHE A 144 -0.83 -8.60 -8.34
CA PHE A 144 -1.34 -7.23 -8.29
C PHE A 144 -2.40 -7.05 -7.22
N GLY A 145 -2.31 -5.95 -6.50
CA GLY A 145 -3.15 -5.68 -5.35
C GLY A 145 -2.62 -4.49 -4.57
N TYR A 146 -2.97 -4.41 -3.30
CA TYR A 146 -2.58 -3.28 -2.45
C TYR A 146 -1.08 -3.00 -2.47
N ILE A 147 -0.21 -4.03 -2.44
CA ILE A 147 1.25 -3.83 -2.50
C ILE A 147 1.66 -3.04 -3.74
N SER A 148 1.10 -3.39 -4.90
CA SER A 148 1.35 -2.70 -6.17
C SER A 148 0.86 -1.26 -6.20
N LEU A 149 -0.06 -0.87 -5.32
CA LEU A 149 -0.60 0.49 -5.26
C LEU A 149 0.25 1.42 -4.39
N PHE A 150 1.09 0.92 -3.48
CA PHE A 150 1.75 1.77 -2.47
C PHE A 150 2.47 3.02 -3.01
N PRO A 151 3.25 2.94 -4.10
CA PRO A 151 3.84 4.14 -4.69
C PRO A 151 2.79 5.17 -5.11
N PHE A 152 1.64 4.74 -5.66
CA PHE A 152 0.53 5.64 -5.98
C PHE A 152 -0.16 6.16 -4.71
N LEU A 153 -0.50 5.29 -3.76
CA LEU A 153 -1.21 5.64 -2.52
C LEU A 153 -0.47 6.71 -1.69
N LEU A 154 0.85 6.72 -1.77
CA LEU A 154 1.72 7.61 -0.99
C LEU A 154 2.31 8.76 -1.84
N GLY A 155 1.86 8.92 -3.08
CA GLY A 155 2.21 10.04 -3.95
C GLY A 155 3.64 10.01 -4.49
N MET A 156 4.17 8.81 -4.70
CA MET A 156 5.47 8.55 -5.34
C MET A 156 5.35 8.27 -6.83
N ALA A 157 4.21 7.74 -7.29
CA ALA A 157 4.01 7.44 -8.71
C ALA A 157 3.92 8.75 -9.52
N PRO A 158 4.69 8.91 -10.61
CA PRO A 158 4.59 10.06 -11.50
C PRO A 158 3.19 10.24 -12.10
N LYS A 159 2.76 11.50 -12.23
CA LYS A 159 1.55 11.84 -13.00
C LYS A 159 1.76 11.54 -14.49
N GLY A 160 0.71 11.08 -15.15
CA GLY A 160 0.73 10.64 -16.55
C GLY A 160 0.59 9.14 -16.67
N ASN A 161 1.24 8.53 -17.66
CA ASN A 161 1.02 7.13 -18.06
C ASN A 161 1.09 6.12 -16.91
N GLN A 162 2.03 6.28 -15.96
CA GLN A 162 2.16 5.36 -14.83
C GLN A 162 0.98 5.48 -13.85
N SER A 163 0.63 6.70 -13.43
CA SER A 163 -0.56 6.90 -12.59
C SER A 163 -1.85 6.47 -13.28
N GLU A 164 -1.98 6.67 -14.61
CA GLU A 164 -3.14 6.25 -15.38
C GLU A 164 -3.27 4.72 -15.46
N ALA A 165 -2.15 4.00 -15.60
CA ALA A 165 -2.15 2.54 -15.57
C ALA A 165 -2.61 2.01 -14.21
N VAL A 166 -2.13 2.61 -13.11
CA VAL A 166 -2.56 2.24 -11.75
C VAL A 166 -4.05 2.55 -11.53
N ILE A 167 -4.52 3.71 -11.99
CA ILE A 167 -5.96 4.08 -11.95
C ILE A 167 -6.80 3.08 -12.73
N SER A 168 -6.35 2.67 -13.92
CA SER A 168 -7.03 1.69 -14.77
C SER A 168 -7.22 0.35 -14.04
N ILE A 169 -6.18 -0.18 -13.39
CA ILE A 169 -6.25 -1.43 -12.62
C ILE A 169 -7.16 -1.30 -11.39
N MET A 170 -7.18 -0.14 -10.73
CA MET A 170 -8.10 0.12 -9.61
C MET A 170 -9.56 0.22 -10.07
N ALA A 171 -9.81 0.77 -11.26
CA ALA A 171 -11.14 0.94 -11.84
C ALA A 171 -11.71 -0.35 -12.45
N ASP A 172 -10.86 -1.31 -12.81
CA ASP A 172 -11.28 -2.54 -13.47
C ASP A 172 -11.87 -3.58 -12.50
N ALA A 173 -13.10 -4.01 -12.78
CA ALA A 173 -13.80 -5.04 -12.02
C ALA A 173 -13.21 -6.44 -12.19
N ALA A 174 -12.47 -6.71 -13.28
CA ALA A 174 -11.67 -7.93 -13.45
C ALA A 174 -10.45 -7.94 -12.52
N HIS A 175 -9.95 -6.76 -12.14
CA HIS A 175 -8.85 -6.62 -11.20
C HIS A 175 -9.37 -6.21 -9.81
N LEU A 176 -9.21 -4.96 -9.40
CA LEU A 176 -9.38 -4.53 -8.01
C LEU A 176 -10.77 -3.96 -7.71
N ARG A 177 -11.54 -3.48 -8.69
CA ARG A 177 -12.83 -2.82 -8.41
C ARG A 177 -13.90 -3.83 -7.96
N SER A 178 -14.47 -3.63 -6.78
CA SER A 178 -15.52 -4.48 -6.21
C SER A 178 -16.76 -3.67 -5.79
N LYS A 179 -17.85 -4.33 -5.36
CA LYS A 179 -19.04 -3.60 -4.89
C LYS A 179 -18.83 -2.88 -3.55
N ALA A 180 -17.84 -3.30 -2.76
CA ALA A 180 -17.58 -2.76 -1.42
C ALA A 180 -16.34 -1.85 -1.34
N GLY A 181 -15.57 -1.74 -2.42
CA GLY A 181 -14.30 -0.99 -2.47
C GLY A 181 -13.29 -1.61 -3.44
N LEU A 182 -12.00 -1.37 -3.20
CA LEU A 182 -10.90 -2.06 -3.87
C LEU A 182 -10.61 -3.38 -3.15
N ARG A 183 -10.38 -4.45 -3.91
CA ARG A 183 -9.89 -5.74 -3.41
C ARG A 183 -8.45 -5.63 -2.96
N SER A 184 -8.07 -6.37 -1.92
CA SER A 184 -6.68 -6.47 -1.51
C SER A 184 -5.80 -7.10 -2.57
N LEU A 185 -6.32 -8.08 -3.31
CA LEU A 185 -5.63 -8.78 -4.38
C LEU A 185 -6.52 -8.85 -5.64
N SER A 186 -5.91 -8.70 -6.80
CA SER A 186 -6.54 -8.80 -8.11
C SER A 186 -7.08 -10.20 -8.36
N LYS A 187 -8.24 -10.30 -9.01
CA LYS A 187 -8.75 -11.60 -9.47
C LYS A 187 -7.97 -12.14 -10.66
N THR A 188 -7.34 -11.23 -11.42
CA THR A 188 -6.65 -11.52 -12.67
C THR A 188 -5.14 -11.39 -12.48
N SER A 189 -4.39 -12.36 -12.99
CA SER A 189 -2.92 -12.33 -13.01
C SER A 189 -2.41 -11.25 -13.99
N PRO A 190 -1.23 -10.65 -13.78
CA PRO A 190 -0.63 -9.70 -14.72
C PRO A 190 -0.51 -10.22 -16.15
N ARG A 191 -0.39 -11.54 -16.33
CA ARG A 191 -0.27 -12.19 -17.64
C ARG A 191 -1.61 -12.71 -18.20
N GLY A 192 -2.72 -12.30 -17.60
CA GLY A 192 -4.07 -12.75 -17.95
C GLY A 192 -4.48 -14.04 -17.24
N GLY A 193 -5.78 -14.34 -17.27
CA GLY A 193 -6.36 -15.44 -16.51
C GLY A 193 -6.47 -15.16 -15.01
N LYS A 194 -7.02 -16.11 -14.26
CA LYS A 194 -7.25 -15.96 -12.82
C LYS A 194 -5.92 -15.98 -12.05
N ASP A 195 -5.73 -15.05 -11.11
CA ASP A 195 -4.64 -15.14 -10.13
C ASP A 195 -4.84 -16.40 -9.26
N SER A 196 -3.81 -17.23 -9.19
CA SER A 196 -3.87 -18.57 -8.58
C SER A 196 -4.11 -18.54 -7.08
N VAL A 197 -3.78 -17.43 -6.41
CA VAL A 197 -3.89 -17.30 -4.95
C VAL A 197 -5.04 -16.38 -4.53
N TYR A 198 -5.75 -15.75 -5.47
CA TYR A 198 -6.95 -14.97 -5.18
C TYR A 198 -8.06 -15.80 -4.53
N GLY A 199 -8.52 -15.35 -3.35
CA GLY A 199 -9.57 -15.99 -2.56
C GLY A 199 -9.19 -17.37 -2.01
N THR A 200 -7.88 -17.64 -1.85
CA THR A 200 -7.37 -18.93 -1.37
C THR A 200 -6.85 -18.85 0.06
N GLN A 201 -6.62 -20.02 0.66
CA GLN A 201 -6.04 -20.17 1.99
C GLN A 201 -6.88 -19.42 3.05
N GLU A 202 -6.26 -18.56 3.87
CA GLU A 202 -6.96 -17.81 4.92
C GLU A 202 -7.85 -16.68 4.36
N ASP A 203 -7.63 -16.30 3.09
CA ASP A 203 -8.29 -15.21 2.37
C ASP A 203 -8.41 -13.94 3.24
N TYR A 204 -7.29 -13.50 3.81
CA TYR A 204 -7.24 -12.31 4.66
C TYR A 204 -6.89 -11.08 3.80
N TRP A 205 -5.69 -11.07 3.21
CA TRP A 205 -5.23 -10.06 2.27
C TRP A 205 -5.23 -10.56 0.82
N ARG A 206 -6.01 -11.60 0.50
CA ARG A 206 -6.09 -12.22 -0.84
C ARG A 206 -7.40 -12.01 -1.61
N GLY A 207 -8.15 -10.98 -1.25
CA GLY A 207 -9.31 -10.54 -2.03
C GLY A 207 -10.23 -9.59 -1.28
N LYS A 208 -10.26 -9.69 0.05
CA LYS A 208 -11.14 -8.88 0.91
C LYS A 208 -10.86 -7.38 0.81
N VAL A 209 -11.86 -6.60 1.16
CA VAL A 209 -11.82 -5.13 1.11
C VAL A 209 -11.50 -4.58 2.50
N TRP A 210 -10.49 -3.71 2.56
CA TRP A 210 -9.96 -3.14 3.79
C TRP A 210 -10.00 -1.62 3.73
N ILE A 211 -10.64 -1.00 4.72
CA ILE A 211 -10.95 0.44 4.70
C ILE A 211 -9.69 1.31 4.83
N CYS A 212 -8.67 0.86 5.57
CA CYS A 212 -7.41 1.58 5.71
C CYS A 212 -6.73 1.87 4.36
N ILE A 213 -6.62 0.87 3.47
CA ILE A 213 -5.99 1.05 2.16
C ILE A 213 -6.91 1.81 1.20
N ASN A 214 -8.21 1.54 1.27
CA ASN A 214 -9.19 2.27 0.45
C ASN A 214 -9.24 3.77 0.78
N TYR A 215 -9.10 4.15 2.06
CA TYR A 215 -8.95 5.54 2.49
C TYR A 215 -7.72 6.20 1.85
N LEU A 216 -6.57 5.50 1.82
CA LEU A 216 -5.37 6.01 1.16
C LEU A 216 -5.57 6.17 -0.36
N ALA A 217 -6.31 5.26 -1.00
CA ALA A 217 -6.61 5.36 -2.42
C ALA A 217 -7.47 6.59 -2.74
N LEU A 218 -8.54 6.79 -1.96
CA LEU A 218 -9.40 7.97 -2.08
C LEU A 218 -8.63 9.27 -1.82
N LYS A 219 -7.79 9.29 -0.79
CA LYS A 219 -6.90 10.41 -0.50
C LYS A 219 -5.97 10.71 -1.68
N ALA A 220 -5.30 9.70 -2.24
CA ALA A 220 -4.39 9.88 -3.35
C ALA A 220 -5.12 10.44 -4.59
N LEU A 221 -6.26 9.85 -4.95
CA LEU A 221 -7.09 10.33 -6.06
C LEU A 221 -7.53 11.79 -5.87
N LYS A 222 -8.02 12.14 -4.66
CA LYS A 222 -8.54 13.49 -4.36
C LYS A 222 -7.47 14.57 -4.20
N THR A 223 -6.31 14.23 -3.64
CA THR A 223 -5.32 15.24 -3.21
C THR A 223 -4.04 15.25 -4.03
N MET A 224 -3.61 14.08 -4.52
CA MET A 224 -2.33 13.93 -5.21
C MET A 224 -2.52 13.89 -6.72
N TYR A 225 -3.55 13.21 -7.20
CA TYR A 225 -3.80 12.95 -8.63
C TYR A 225 -5.04 13.64 -9.21
N ALA A 226 -5.72 14.50 -8.44
CA ALA A 226 -6.89 15.25 -8.90
C ALA A 226 -6.59 16.11 -10.13
N GLY A 227 -7.58 16.21 -11.04
CA GLY A 227 -7.46 16.92 -12.32
C GLY A 227 -6.49 16.30 -13.33
N GLY A 228 -5.82 15.20 -12.97
CA GLY A 228 -4.84 14.53 -13.83
C GLY A 228 -5.44 13.46 -14.75
N SER A 229 -6.59 12.90 -14.38
CA SER A 229 -7.23 11.78 -15.05
C SER A 229 -8.74 11.87 -14.89
N LYS A 230 -9.49 11.90 -16.01
CA LYS A 230 -10.95 11.81 -15.98
C LYS A 230 -11.41 10.48 -15.35
N GLN A 231 -10.74 9.38 -15.68
CA GLN A 231 -11.02 8.08 -15.09
C GLN A 231 -10.70 8.07 -13.58
N GLY A 232 -9.66 8.79 -13.16
CA GLY A 232 -9.33 8.97 -11.74
C GLY A 232 -10.42 9.69 -10.96
N GLU A 233 -11.03 10.73 -11.54
CA GLU A 233 -12.16 11.46 -10.95
C GLU A 233 -13.42 10.58 -10.85
N GLU A 234 -13.76 9.87 -11.93
CA GLU A 234 -14.86 8.90 -11.94
C GLU A 234 -14.65 7.76 -10.94
N LEU A 235 -13.41 7.26 -10.85
CA LEU A 235 -13.02 6.24 -9.88
C LEU A 235 -13.16 6.76 -8.45
N TYR A 236 -12.75 7.99 -8.16
CA TYR A 236 -12.89 8.59 -6.81
C TYR A 236 -14.35 8.59 -6.37
N GLU A 237 -15.24 9.17 -7.18
CA GLU A 237 -16.67 9.29 -6.84
C GLU A 237 -17.31 7.91 -6.70
N GLY A 238 -17.07 7.01 -7.66
CA GLY A 238 -17.64 5.67 -7.64
C GLY A 238 -17.11 4.79 -6.52
N LEU A 239 -15.82 4.91 -6.17
CA LEU A 239 -15.20 4.16 -5.08
C LEU A 239 -15.70 4.65 -3.72
N ARG A 240 -15.77 5.97 -3.54
CA ARG A 240 -16.29 6.59 -2.31
C ARG A 240 -17.72 6.16 -2.04
N ALA A 241 -18.60 6.28 -3.04
CA ALA A 241 -19.99 5.85 -2.92
C ALA A 241 -20.10 4.37 -2.56
N ALA A 242 -19.38 3.49 -3.27
CA ALA A 242 -19.42 2.05 -3.01
C ALA A 242 -19.00 1.67 -1.58
N ILE A 243 -17.98 2.33 -1.02
CA ILE A 243 -17.53 2.09 0.35
C ILE A 243 -18.59 2.56 1.36
N VAL A 244 -19.06 3.80 1.22
CA VAL A 244 -20.02 4.41 2.15
C VAL A 244 -21.33 3.63 2.12
N ASP A 245 -21.89 3.37 0.94
CA ASP A 245 -23.16 2.66 0.78
C ASP A 245 -23.09 1.25 1.36
N ASN A 246 -22.00 0.52 1.10
CA ASN A 246 -21.83 -0.81 1.64
C ASN A 246 -21.73 -0.78 3.17
N MET A 247 -20.88 0.08 3.74
CA MET A 247 -20.68 0.15 5.18
C MET A 247 -21.94 0.60 5.93
N VAL A 248 -22.66 1.60 5.40
CA VAL A 248 -23.95 2.05 5.96
C VAL A 248 -24.98 0.92 5.89
N SER A 249 -25.06 0.18 4.77
CA SER A 249 -25.95 -0.97 4.64
C SER A 249 -25.61 -2.11 5.60
N GLN A 250 -24.32 -2.42 5.79
CA GLN A 250 -23.89 -3.42 6.79
C GLN A 250 -24.24 -2.96 8.21
N TYR A 251 -23.99 -1.70 8.54
CA TYR A 251 -24.31 -1.13 9.85
C TYR A 251 -25.82 -1.14 10.11
N ALA A 252 -26.65 -0.71 9.15
CA ALA A 252 -28.10 -0.71 9.28
C ALA A 252 -28.67 -2.12 9.48
N ARG A 253 -28.12 -3.14 8.79
CA ARG A 253 -28.59 -4.52 8.88
C ARG A 253 -28.08 -5.28 10.11
N LYS A 254 -26.83 -5.03 10.52
CA LYS A 254 -26.13 -5.85 11.53
C LYS A 254 -25.78 -5.10 12.81
N GLY A 255 -25.90 -3.77 12.85
CA GLY A 255 -25.58 -2.92 14.00
C GLY A 255 -24.08 -2.69 14.23
N PHE A 256 -23.20 -3.13 13.33
CA PHE A 256 -21.75 -3.06 13.51
C PHE A 256 -21.01 -2.64 12.24
N ILE A 257 -19.83 -2.05 12.44
CA ILE A 257 -18.78 -1.95 11.43
C ILE A 257 -17.74 -3.05 11.66
N PHE A 258 -17.17 -3.55 10.58
CA PHE A 258 -16.34 -4.74 10.55
C PHE A 258 -14.89 -4.42 10.16
N GLU A 259 -14.00 -5.33 10.49
CA GLU A 259 -12.57 -5.24 10.17
C GLU A 259 -12.31 -5.20 8.65
N GLN A 260 -13.00 -6.07 7.93
CA GLN A 260 -12.92 -6.22 6.48
C GLN A 260 -14.29 -6.60 5.88
N TYR A 261 -14.44 -6.45 4.58
CA TYR A 261 -15.67 -6.74 3.84
C TYR A 261 -15.42 -7.72 2.70
N ASP A 262 -16.39 -8.60 2.43
CA ASP A 262 -16.36 -9.49 1.28
C ASP A 262 -16.46 -8.68 -0.02
N ASP A 263 -15.62 -8.98 -1.00
CA ASP A 263 -15.56 -8.20 -2.23
C ASP A 263 -16.71 -8.53 -3.21
N LYS A 264 -17.38 -9.67 -3.03
CA LYS A 264 -18.48 -10.11 -3.91
C LYS A 264 -19.82 -9.67 -3.35
N SER A 265 -20.08 -9.99 -2.08
CA SER A 265 -21.37 -9.72 -1.42
C SER A 265 -21.41 -8.38 -0.68
N GLY A 266 -20.25 -7.81 -0.35
CA GLY A 266 -20.13 -6.64 0.52
C GLY A 266 -20.36 -6.94 2.00
N GLU A 267 -20.57 -8.20 2.37
CA GLU A 267 -20.82 -8.61 3.74
C GLU A 267 -19.65 -8.25 4.67
N GLY A 268 -19.95 -7.68 5.85
CA GLY A 268 -18.94 -7.47 6.87
C GLY A 268 -18.46 -8.78 7.50
N LEU A 269 -17.14 -8.97 7.60
CA LEU A 269 -16.49 -10.21 8.03
C LEU A 269 -15.58 -9.99 9.26
N LYS A 270 -15.17 -11.10 9.89
CA LYS A 270 -14.18 -11.16 10.99
C LYS A 270 -14.61 -10.32 12.21
N HIS A 271 -13.68 -9.57 12.81
CA HIS A 271 -13.92 -8.89 14.08
C HIS A 271 -14.99 -7.79 13.98
N LYS A 272 -15.84 -7.73 15.02
CA LYS A 272 -16.87 -6.70 15.24
C LYS A 272 -17.13 -6.54 16.75
N PRO A 273 -17.47 -5.34 17.24
CA PRO A 273 -17.35 -4.06 16.54
C PRO A 273 -15.87 -3.76 16.22
N PHE A 274 -15.59 -3.25 15.02
CA PHE A 274 -14.24 -2.83 14.63
C PHE A 274 -14.20 -1.32 14.35
N ALA A 275 -14.25 -0.51 15.40
CA ALA A 275 -13.98 0.93 15.32
C ALA A 275 -12.47 1.24 15.34
N GLY A 276 -11.66 0.36 14.74
CA GLY A 276 -10.26 0.63 14.40
C GLY A 276 -10.18 1.46 13.12
N TRP A 277 -9.38 1.06 12.14
CA TRP A 277 -9.30 1.80 10.87
C TRP A 277 -10.63 1.89 10.11
N SER A 278 -11.62 1.04 10.37
CA SER A 278 -12.92 1.14 9.70
C SER A 278 -13.69 2.40 10.11
N ALA A 279 -13.31 3.05 11.22
CA ALA A 279 -13.82 4.38 11.57
C ALA A 279 -13.41 5.48 10.56
N LEU A 280 -12.42 5.22 9.69
CA LEU A 280 -12.05 6.13 8.59
C LEU A 280 -13.22 6.39 7.63
N VAL A 281 -14.28 5.58 7.63
CA VAL A 281 -15.51 5.86 6.87
C VAL A 281 -16.08 7.24 7.18
N LEU A 282 -15.92 7.74 8.41
CA LEU A 282 -16.35 9.09 8.78
C LEU A 282 -15.56 10.17 8.04
N LEU A 283 -14.25 9.99 7.91
CA LEU A 283 -13.39 10.91 7.16
C LEU A 283 -13.65 10.81 5.65
N ILE A 284 -13.95 9.61 5.14
CA ILE A 284 -14.38 9.39 3.75
C ILE A 284 -15.68 10.15 3.46
N MET A 285 -16.67 10.03 4.36
CA MET A 285 -17.95 10.74 4.22
C MET A 285 -17.75 12.26 4.27
N ALA A 286 -16.87 12.77 5.13
CA ALA A 286 -16.57 14.18 5.24
C ALA A 286 -15.58 14.71 4.17
N GLU A 287 -15.00 13.83 3.36
CA GLU A 287 -13.93 14.13 2.40
C GLU A 287 -12.71 14.83 3.03
N VAL A 288 -12.36 14.44 4.26
CA VAL A 288 -11.20 14.97 5.01
C VAL A 288 -10.03 14.00 4.87
N TYR A 289 -8.97 14.40 4.16
CA TYR A 289 -7.83 13.53 3.80
C TYR A 289 -6.45 14.03 4.24
#